data_AF-A0A7S1AKL1-F1
#
_entry.id   AF-A0A7S1AKL1-F1
#
_cell.length_a   1.000
_cell.length_b   1.000
_cell.length_c   1.000
_cell.angle_alpha   90.00
_cell.angle_beta   90.00
_cell.angle_gamma   90.00
#
_symmetry.space_group_name_H-M   'P 1'
#
loop_
_entity.id
_entity.type
_entity.pdbx_description
1 polymer ?
#
loop_
_entity_poly.entity_id
_entity_poly.type
_entity_poly.pdbx_seq_one_letter_code
_entity_poly.pdbx_strand_id
1 'polypeptide(L)'
;MFLVLGITVGYGFNALLAGIPNDWRWMIAIGAVLPSVALCIMVLPLIPESPRWTMLHGDRALAEDTLASLVGPDEAADMLRQWSSQDKHAGHVATWSEVLCAPEGHRRQALLAALGIAVFGICGGITITGNYAGMILASEMPKTTAYAWTVVFGVGRLFTLTISVFYGLDHFGR
;
A
#
# COMPACT_ATOMS: atom_id res chain seq x y z
N MET A 1 6.98 0.46 1.14
CA MET A 1 8.18 0.22 0.29
C MET A 1 7.82 -0.06 -1.16
N PHE A 2 7.08 -1.13 -1.46
CA PHE A 2 6.76 -1.55 -2.83
C PHE A 2 6.11 -0.45 -3.69
N LEU A 3 5.20 0.35 -3.13
CA LEU A 3 4.58 1.47 -3.85
C LEU A 3 5.62 2.52 -4.30
N VAL A 4 6.54 2.91 -3.41
CA VAL A 4 7.58 3.90 -3.72
C VAL A 4 8.61 3.32 -4.70
N LEU A 5 8.86 2.01 -4.62
CA LEU A 5 9.71 1.30 -5.56
C LEU A 5 9.11 1.33 -6.96
N GLY A 6 7.81 1.02 -7.07
CA GLY A 6 7.07 1.12 -8.34
C GLY A 6 7.12 2.52 -8.94
N ILE A 7 6.90 3.57 -8.14
CA ILE A 7 7.01 4.97 -8.61
C ILE A 7 8.42 5.27 -9.13
N THR A 8 9.46 4.84 -8.42
CA THR A 8 10.85 5.11 -8.79
C THR A 8 11.23 4.39 -10.09
N VAL A 9 10.81 3.13 -10.23
CA VAL A 9 10.95 2.37 -11.48
C VAL A 9 10.20 3.06 -12.61
N GLY A 10 9.01 3.61 -12.34
CA GLY A 10 8.24 4.43 -13.27
C GLY A 10 8.99 5.65 -13.77
N TYR A 11 9.67 6.40 -12.88
CA TYR A 11 10.53 7.51 -13.29
C TYR A 11 11.71 7.04 -14.17
N GLY A 12 12.28 5.87 -13.87
CA GLY A 12 13.33 5.27 -14.70
C GLY A 12 12.84 4.97 -16.12
N PHE A 13 11.67 4.34 -16.27
CA PHE A 13 11.06 4.10 -17.57
C PHE A 13 10.70 5.40 -18.30
N ASN A 14 10.23 6.42 -17.56
CA ASN A 14 9.92 7.73 -18.13
C ASN A 14 11.17 8.39 -18.73
N ALA A 15 12.31 8.34 -18.04
CA ALA A 15 13.58 8.85 -18.56
C ALA A 15 14.11 8.04 -19.76
N LEU A 16 13.93 6.71 -19.76
CA LEU A 16 14.39 5.82 -20.85
C LEU A 16 13.56 5.95 -22.14
N LEU A 17 12.25 6.16 -22.01
CA LEU A 17 11.33 6.26 -23.14
C LEU A 17 11.18 7.70 -23.67
N ALA A 18 11.81 8.68 -23.01
CA ALA A 18 11.76 10.07 -23.40
C ALA A 18 12.31 10.27 -24.83
N GLY A 19 11.47 10.77 -25.74
CA GLY A 19 11.84 11.06 -27.13
C GLY A 19 11.39 10.01 -28.16
N ILE A 20 10.76 8.92 -27.73
CA ILE A 20 10.14 7.94 -28.64
C ILE A 20 8.74 8.45 -29.08
N PRO A 21 8.35 8.31 -30.36
CA PRO A 21 6.98 8.59 -30.79
C PRO A 21 5.97 7.72 -30.03
N ASN A 22 4.95 8.32 -29.42
CA ASN A 22 3.97 7.65 -28.54
C ASN A 22 4.57 7.00 -27.28
N ASP A 23 5.63 7.59 -26.73
CA ASP A 23 6.22 7.26 -25.42
C ASP A 23 5.19 6.93 -24.32
N TRP A 24 4.12 7.71 -24.20
CA TRP A 24 3.07 7.51 -23.19
C TRP A 24 2.37 6.14 -23.30
N ARG A 25 2.22 5.58 -24.50
CA ARG A 25 1.61 4.25 -24.71
C ARG A 25 2.51 3.15 -24.20
N TRP A 26 3.80 3.25 -24.50
CA TRP A 26 4.83 2.32 -24.03
C TRP A 26 5.00 2.40 -22.52
N MET A 27 4.90 3.61 -21.95
CA MET A 27 4.94 3.81 -20.51
C MET A 27 3.77 3.10 -19.79
N ILE A 28 2.55 3.19 -20.32
CA ILE A 28 1.39 2.49 -19.77
C ILE A 28 1.50 0.97 -19.97
N ALA A 29 1.91 0.54 -21.17
CA ALA A 29 2.02 -0.88 -21.50
C ALA A 29 3.03 -1.60 -20.60
N ILE A 30 4.22 -1.03 -20.42
CA ILE A 30 5.30 -1.61 -19.62
C ILE A 30 5.07 -1.35 -18.12
N GLY A 31 4.59 -0.15 -17.75
CA GLY A 31 4.50 0.26 -16.35
C GLY A 31 3.25 -0.19 -15.62
N ALA A 32 2.13 -0.39 -16.32
CA ALA A 32 0.85 -0.78 -15.71
C ALA A 32 0.34 -2.12 -16.24
N VAL A 33 0.22 -2.26 -17.57
CA VAL A 33 -0.44 -3.43 -18.16
C VAL A 33 0.35 -4.71 -17.89
N LEU A 34 1.65 -4.73 -18.19
CA LEU A 34 2.47 -5.92 -18.02
C LEU A 34 2.55 -6.38 -16.55
N PRO A 35 2.83 -5.52 -15.55
CA PRO A 35 2.81 -5.92 -14.14
C PRO A 35 1.43 -6.37 -13.66
N SER A 36 0.35 -5.67 -14.05
CA SER A 36 -1.01 -6.05 -13.63
C SER A 36 -1.42 -7.40 -14.21
N VAL A 37 -1.13 -7.67 -15.49
CA VAL A 37 -1.43 -8.97 -16.11
C VAL A 37 -0.59 -10.08 -15.47
N ALA A 38 0.71 -9.82 -15.22
CA ALA A 38 1.57 -10.77 -14.55
C ALA A 38 1.05 -11.09 -13.13
N LEU A 39 0.64 -10.07 -12.36
CA LEU A 39 0.04 -10.29 -11.04
C LEU A 39 -1.27 -11.08 -11.12
N CYS A 40 -2.14 -10.75 -12.08
CA CYS A 40 -3.43 -11.41 -12.20
C CYS A 40 -3.32 -12.89 -12.62
N ILE A 41 -2.41 -13.21 -13.54
CA ILE A 41 -2.29 -14.57 -14.08
C ILE A 41 -1.35 -15.42 -13.23
N MET A 42 -0.24 -14.85 -12.76
CA MET A 42 0.81 -15.61 -12.09
C MET A 42 0.71 -15.59 -10.58
N VAL A 43 0.21 -14.51 -9.96
CA VAL A 43 0.28 -14.35 -8.50
C VAL A 43 -1.07 -14.62 -7.83
N LEU A 44 -2.18 -14.13 -8.37
CA LEU A 44 -3.51 -14.36 -7.78
C LEU A 44 -3.83 -15.84 -7.52
N PRO A 45 -3.52 -16.81 -8.42
CA PRO A 45 -3.84 -18.21 -8.17
C PRO A 45 -3.03 -18.86 -7.03
N LEU A 46 -1.91 -18.25 -6.63
CA LEU A 46 -1.05 -18.76 -5.56
C LEU A 46 -1.37 -18.16 -4.20
N ILE A 47 -2.13 -17.06 -4.16
CA ILE A 47 -2.47 -16.39 -2.90
C ILE A 47 -3.67 -17.13 -2.29
N PRO A 48 -3.51 -17.74 -1.09
CA PRO A 48 -4.65 -18.34 -0.40
C PRO A 48 -5.63 -17.25 0.02
N GLU A 49 -6.91 -17.63 0.18
CA GLU A 49 -7.89 -16.72 0.75
C GLU A 49 -7.50 -16.29 2.16
N SER A 50 -7.95 -15.09 2.57
CA SER A 50 -7.66 -14.56 3.90
C SER A 50 -8.22 -15.52 4.98
N PRO A 51 -7.39 -16.09 5.87
CA PRO A 51 -7.86 -17.03 6.89
C PRO A 51 -8.96 -16.44 7.78
N ARG A 52 -8.91 -15.12 8.02
CA ARG A 52 -9.93 -14.40 8.77
C ARG A 52 -11.26 -14.35 8.02
N TRP A 53 -11.24 -14.16 6.70
CA TRP A 53 -12.46 -14.16 5.88
C TRP A 53 -13.13 -15.52 5.88
N THR A 54 -12.34 -16.59 5.64
CA THR A 54 -12.80 -17.97 5.62
C THR A 54 -13.38 -18.40 6.98
N MET A 55 -12.75 -17.96 8.08
CA MET A 55 -13.27 -18.18 9.43
C MET A 55 -14.62 -17.48 9.67
N LEU A 56 -14.77 -16.23 9.21
CA LEU A 56 -16.03 -15.47 9.30
C LEU A 56 -17.17 -16.09 8.48
N HIS A 57 -16.84 -16.78 7.38
CA HIS A 57 -17.80 -17.46 6.50
C HIS A 57 -18.15 -18.88 6.96
N GLY A 58 -17.64 -19.31 8.12
CA GLY A 58 -18.00 -20.57 8.75
C GLY A 58 -17.11 -21.76 8.41
N ASP A 59 -16.11 -21.60 7.54
CA ASP A 59 -15.16 -22.68 7.22
C ASP A 59 -13.90 -22.57 8.08
N ARG A 60 -14.04 -23.00 9.35
CA ARG A 60 -12.96 -22.94 10.34
C ARG A 60 -11.80 -23.88 10.01
N ALA A 61 -12.08 -25.04 9.40
CA ALA A 61 -11.05 -26.02 9.09
C ALA A 61 -10.11 -25.50 8.00
N LEU A 62 -10.66 -24.90 6.93
CA LEU A 62 -9.86 -24.29 5.88
C LEU A 62 -9.06 -23.08 6.39
N ALA A 63 -9.64 -22.29 7.30
CA ALA A 63 -8.95 -21.17 7.93
C ALA A 63 -7.75 -21.62 8.78
N GLU A 64 -7.89 -22.71 9.55
CA GLU A 64 -6.82 -23.27 10.37
C GLU A 64 -5.68 -23.84 9.52
N ASP A 65 -5.99 -24.61 8.49
CA ASP A 65 -4.99 -25.17 7.57
C ASP A 65 -4.21 -24.06 6.86
N THR A 66 -4.93 -23.05 6.33
CA THR A 66 -4.31 -21.91 5.66
C THR A 66 -3.42 -21.12 6.63
N LEU A 67 -3.88 -20.85 7.85
CA LEU A 67 -3.11 -20.08 8.82
C LEU A 67 -1.88 -20.86 9.34
N ALA A 68 -2.02 -22.17 9.56
CA ALA A 68 -0.93 -23.05 9.94
C ALA A 68 0.16 -23.10 8.86
N SER A 69 -0.22 -23.03 7.58
CA SER A 69 0.75 -22.96 6.47
C SER A 69 1.56 -21.65 6.43
N LEU A 70 0.99 -20.55 6.96
CA LEU A 70 1.60 -19.21 6.90
C LEU A 70 2.50 -18.90 8.10
N VAL A 71 2.08 -19.31 9.31
CA VAL A 71 2.71 -18.90 10.58
C VAL A 71 3.20 -20.10 11.40
N GLY A 72 2.80 -21.32 11.03
CA GLY A 72 3.05 -22.54 11.80
C GLY A 72 1.86 -22.93 12.70
N PRO A 73 1.77 -24.22 13.07
CA PRO A 73 0.58 -24.76 13.73
C PRO A 73 0.33 -24.20 15.14
N ASP A 74 1.39 -23.97 15.92
CA ASP A 74 1.27 -23.50 17.30
C ASP A 74 0.79 -22.04 17.36
N GLU A 75 1.39 -21.16 16.55
CA GLU A 75 0.98 -19.74 16.47
C GLU A 75 -0.41 -19.59 15.84
N ALA A 76 -0.75 -20.44 14.85
CA ALA A 76 -2.08 -20.43 14.25
C ALA A 76 -3.19 -20.72 15.28
N ALA A 77 -2.99 -21.70 16.17
CA ALA A 77 -3.95 -22.04 17.22
C ALA A 77 -4.19 -20.88 18.20
N ASP A 78 -3.12 -20.17 18.58
CA ASP A 78 -3.20 -19.02 19.48
C ASP A 78 -3.90 -17.82 18.81
N MET A 79 -3.60 -17.55 17.54
CA MET A 79 -4.27 -16.50 16.77
C MET A 79 -5.76 -16.78 16.58
N LEU A 80 -6.14 -18.02 16.27
CA LEU A 80 -7.54 -18.42 16.14
C LEU A 80 -8.32 -18.26 17.45
N ARG A 81 -7.69 -18.59 18.59
CA ARG A 81 -8.27 -18.35 19.92
C ARG A 81 -8.51 -16.86 20.15
N GLN A 82 -7.53 -16.01 19.83
CA GLN A 82 -7.67 -14.56 19.95
C GLN A 82 -8.81 -14.03 19.08
N TRP A 83 -8.87 -14.43 17.81
CA TRP A 83 -9.94 -13.98 16.90
C TRP A 83 -11.31 -14.42 17.38
N SER A 84 -11.47 -15.68 17.80
CA SER A 84 -12.73 -16.19 18.35
C SER A 84 -13.20 -15.43 19.61
N SER A 85 -12.27 -14.89 20.40
CA SER A 85 -12.58 -14.10 21.59
C SER A 85 -13.01 -12.66 21.27
N GLN A 86 -12.49 -12.09 20.17
CA GLN A 86 -12.80 -10.75 19.67
C GLN A 86 -14.10 -10.73 18.84
N ASP A 87 -14.45 -11.86 18.25
CA ASP A 87 -15.63 -12.06 17.39
C ASP A 87 -16.97 -12.13 18.14
N LYS A 88 -17.06 -11.64 19.39
CA LYS A 88 -18.36 -11.46 20.09
C LYS A 88 -19.34 -10.55 19.33
N HIS A 89 -18.88 -9.83 18.30
CA HIS A 89 -19.68 -9.00 17.40
C HIS A 89 -19.68 -9.49 15.94
N ALA A 90 -19.28 -10.74 15.66
CA ALA A 90 -19.07 -11.28 14.30
C ALA A 90 -20.29 -11.28 13.35
N GLY A 91 -21.47 -10.87 13.81
CA GLY A 91 -22.67 -10.69 12.98
C GLY A 91 -23.07 -9.23 12.73
N HIS A 92 -22.47 -8.24 13.42
CA HIS A 92 -22.87 -6.84 13.27
C HIS A 92 -21.94 -6.12 12.28
N VAL A 93 -22.36 -6.09 11.02
CA VAL A 93 -21.73 -5.24 10.01
C VAL A 93 -22.01 -3.80 10.41
N ALA A 94 -20.96 -3.08 10.83
CA ALA A 94 -21.09 -1.70 11.27
C ALA A 94 -21.72 -0.85 10.15
N THR A 95 -22.82 -0.17 10.46
CA THR A 95 -23.48 0.69 9.48
C THR A 95 -22.65 1.97 9.31
N TRP A 96 -22.67 2.58 8.11
CA TRP A 96 -21.97 3.86 7.86
C TRP A 96 -22.29 4.94 8.89
N SER A 97 -23.51 4.96 9.43
CA SER A 97 -23.93 5.85 10.51
C SER A 97 -23.23 5.55 11.85
N GLU A 98 -22.97 4.29 12.17
CA GLU A 98 -22.27 3.89 13.39
C GLU A 98 -20.76 4.15 13.31
N VAL A 99 -20.21 4.13 12.09
CA VAL A 99 -18.82 4.50 11.85
C VAL A 99 -18.66 6.02 11.89
N LEU A 100 -19.47 6.78 11.15
CA LEU A 100 -19.31 8.25 11.08
C LEU A 100 -19.80 8.97 12.34
N CYS A 101 -20.86 8.45 12.97
CA CYS A 101 -21.42 8.95 14.23
C CYS A 101 -21.24 7.90 15.32
N ALA A 102 -20.00 7.47 15.56
CA ALA A 102 -19.69 6.51 16.61
C ALA A 102 -20.11 7.07 17.99
N PRO A 103 -21.03 6.39 18.72
CA PRO A 103 -21.49 6.84 20.03
C PRO A 103 -20.38 6.75 21.09
N GLU A 104 -19.44 5.82 20.90
CA GLU A 104 -18.32 5.57 21.82
C GLU A 104 -17.18 6.57 21.59
N GLY A 105 -16.75 7.24 22.68
CA GLY A 105 -15.70 8.26 22.64
C GLY A 105 -14.36 7.78 22.06
N HIS A 106 -13.97 6.53 22.34
CA HIS A 106 -12.73 5.93 21.82
C HIS A 106 -12.76 5.73 20.30
N ARG A 107 -13.90 5.26 19.74
CA ARG A 107 -14.04 5.08 18.29
C ARG A 107 -13.99 6.41 17.57
N ARG A 108 -14.65 7.44 18.12
CA ARG A 108 -14.59 8.81 17.56
C ARG A 108 -13.18 9.38 17.58
N GLN A 109 -12.40 9.16 18.64
CA GLN A 109 -10.99 9.58 18.70
C GLN A 109 -10.14 8.84 17.66
N ALA A 110 -10.32 7.54 17.50
CA ALA A 110 -9.62 6.76 16.48
C ALA A 110 -9.96 7.23 15.06
N LEU A 111 -11.22 7.56 14.79
CA LEU A 111 -11.66 8.11 13.50
C LEU A 111 -11.07 9.49 13.24
N LEU A 112 -11.08 10.38 14.23
CA LEU A 112 -10.46 11.70 14.11
C LEU A 112 -8.96 11.60 13.90
N ALA A 113 -8.28 10.67 14.58
CA ALA A 113 -6.86 10.41 14.38
C ALA A 113 -6.60 9.88 12.97
N ALA A 114 -7.38 8.90 12.49
CA ALA A 114 -7.26 8.36 11.13
C ALA A 114 -7.51 9.42 10.06
N LEU A 115 -8.55 10.24 10.23
CA LEU A 115 -8.86 11.36 9.35
C LEU A 115 -7.73 12.40 9.36
N GLY A 116 -7.22 12.73 10.55
CA GLY A 116 -6.08 13.63 10.71
C GLY A 116 -4.87 13.12 9.93
N ILE A 117 -4.50 11.85 10.12
CA ILE A 117 -3.39 11.22 9.39
C ILE A 117 -3.61 11.30 7.87
N ALA A 118 -4.82 11.01 7.38
CA ALA A 118 -5.13 11.07 5.96
C ALA A 118 -5.02 12.50 5.40
N VAL A 119 -5.56 13.49 6.12
CA VAL A 119 -5.49 14.91 5.74
C VAL A 119 -4.04 15.39 5.73
N PHE A 120 -3.27 15.11 6.77
CA PHE A 120 -1.84 15.46 6.80
C PHE A 120 -1.05 14.78 5.68
N GLY A 121 -1.40 13.54 5.34
CA GLY A 121 -0.81 12.83 4.20
C GLY A 121 -1.05 13.53 2.86
N ILE A 122 -2.26 14.05 2.63
CA ILE A 122 -2.61 14.76 1.38
C ILE A 122 -2.05 16.19 1.39
N CYS A 123 -2.24 16.94 2.47
CA CYS A 123 -1.74 18.31 2.64
C CYS A 123 -0.22 18.39 2.58
N GLY A 124 0.49 17.32 2.95
CA GLY A 124 1.95 17.20 2.77
C GLY A 124 2.40 17.27 1.31
N GLY A 125 1.50 17.32 0.32
CA GLY A 125 1.83 17.57 -1.08
C GLY A 125 2.48 16.37 -1.77
N ILE A 126 2.46 15.19 -1.15
CA ILE A 126 3.12 13.98 -1.66
C ILE A 126 2.66 13.62 -3.09
N THR A 127 1.38 13.85 -3.38
CA THR A 127 0.76 13.61 -4.69
C THR A 127 1.17 14.65 -5.72
N ILE A 128 1.40 15.91 -5.29
CA ILE A 128 1.83 16.99 -6.17
C ILE A 128 3.27 16.74 -6.61
N THR A 129 4.16 16.49 -5.65
CA THR A 129 5.57 16.17 -5.94
C THR A 129 5.67 14.88 -6.76
N GLY A 130 4.85 13.87 -6.48
CA GLY A 130 4.86 12.62 -7.24
C GLY A 130 4.48 12.77 -8.72
N ASN A 131 3.44 13.55 -9.02
CA ASN A 131 2.92 13.63 -10.39
C ASN A 131 3.51 14.80 -11.20
N TYR A 132 3.87 15.90 -10.54
CA TYR A 132 4.24 17.14 -11.21
C TYR A 132 5.71 17.51 -11.07
N ALA A 133 6.53 16.79 -10.29
CA ALA A 133 7.95 17.12 -10.15
C ALA A 133 8.66 17.25 -11.50
N GLY A 134 8.44 16.32 -12.42
CA GLY A 134 9.04 16.39 -13.77
C GLY A 134 8.61 17.62 -14.57
N MET A 135 7.34 18.03 -14.45
CA MET A 135 6.82 19.23 -15.11
C MET A 135 7.39 20.51 -14.51
N ILE A 136 7.49 20.59 -13.18
CA ILE A 136 8.06 21.73 -12.45
C ILE A 136 9.57 21.85 -12.71
N LEU A 137 10.29 20.73 -12.80
CA LEU A 137 11.72 20.75 -13.13
C LEU A 137 11.95 21.12 -14.60
N ALA A 138 11.07 20.65 -15.50
CA ALA A 138 11.18 20.93 -16.93
C ALA A 138 10.82 22.39 -17.32
N SER A 139 10.23 23.18 -16.42
CA SER A 139 10.05 24.62 -16.67
C SER A 139 11.34 25.43 -16.50
N GLU A 140 12.26 24.95 -15.65
CA GLU A 140 13.52 25.63 -15.33
C GLU A 140 14.74 24.98 -16.02
N MET A 141 14.62 23.72 -16.46
CA MET A 141 15.73 22.92 -17.00
C MET A 141 15.35 22.13 -18.26
N PRO A 142 16.34 21.70 -19.07
CA PRO A 142 16.09 20.76 -20.17
C PRO A 142 15.34 19.50 -19.73
N LYS A 143 14.44 19.00 -20.58
CA LYS A 143 13.58 17.84 -20.24
C LYS A 143 14.38 16.59 -19.81
N THR A 144 15.52 16.34 -20.45
CA THR A 144 16.39 15.19 -20.13
C THR A 144 17.00 15.29 -18.73
N THR A 145 17.43 16.47 -18.30
CA THR A 145 17.97 16.69 -16.96
C THR A 145 16.85 16.71 -15.91
N ALA A 146 15.68 17.25 -16.25
CA ALA A 146 14.50 17.23 -15.38
C ALA A 146 14.06 15.79 -15.04
N TYR A 147 13.97 14.90 -16.05
CA TYR A 147 13.63 13.49 -15.80
C TYR A 147 14.70 12.76 -14.98
N ALA A 148 15.99 13.02 -15.22
CA ALA A 148 17.05 12.45 -14.40
C ALA A 148 16.92 12.85 -12.91
N TRP A 149 16.59 14.12 -12.62
CA TRP A 149 16.35 14.58 -11.26
C TRP A 149 15.13 13.91 -10.60
N THR A 150 14.07 13.62 -11.35
CA THR A 150 12.92 12.87 -10.78
C THR A 150 13.29 11.46 -10.33
N VAL A 151 14.20 10.78 -11.05
CA VAL A 151 14.73 9.48 -10.63
C VAL A 151 15.52 9.61 -9.33
N VAL A 152 16.37 10.64 -9.20
CA VAL A 152 17.11 10.92 -7.96
C VAL A 152 16.17 11.16 -6.78
N PHE A 153 15.09 11.93 -6.98
CA PHE A 153 14.06 12.11 -5.95
C PHE A 153 13.38 10.79 -5.55
N GLY A 154 13.07 9.92 -6.50
CA GLY A 154 12.50 8.60 -6.24
C GLY A 154 13.43 7.71 -5.40
N VAL A 155 14.71 7.64 -5.79
CA VAL A 155 15.74 6.89 -5.06
C VAL A 155 15.96 7.46 -3.66
N GLY A 156 16.04 8.78 -3.52
CA GLY A 156 16.13 9.44 -2.21
C GLY A 156 14.96 9.08 -1.32
N ARG A 157 13.73 9.11 -1.87
CA ARG A 157 12.52 8.71 -1.13
C ARG A 157 12.55 7.25 -0.70
N LEU A 158 13.03 6.34 -1.55
CA LEU A 158 13.22 4.93 -1.19
C LEU A 158 14.20 4.78 -0.04
N PHE A 159 15.33 5.49 -0.11
CA PHE A 159 16.36 5.43 0.92
C PHE A 159 15.84 5.96 2.26
N THR A 160 15.23 7.14 2.28
CA THR A 160 14.62 7.71 3.50
C THR A 160 13.56 6.79 4.07
N LEU A 161 12.67 6.24 3.24
CA LEU A 161 11.63 5.33 3.72
C LEU A 161 12.23 4.03 4.29
N THR A 162 13.28 3.52 3.68
CA THR A 162 13.99 2.33 4.18
C THR A 162 14.58 2.57 5.56
N ILE A 163 15.26 3.70 5.74
CA ILE A 163 15.79 4.09 7.05
C ILE A 163 14.64 4.26 8.05
N SER A 164 13.58 4.99 7.70
CA SER A 164 12.45 5.23 8.60
C SER A 164 11.75 3.94 9.04
N VAL A 165 11.62 2.95 8.15
CA VAL A 165 10.98 1.67 8.50
C VAL A 165 11.88 0.83 9.40
N PHE A 166 13.14 0.60 9.03
CA PHE A 166 14.01 -0.30 9.78
C PHE A 166 14.58 0.31 11.07
N TYR A 167 14.81 1.63 11.10
CA TYR A 167 15.41 2.30 12.26
C TYR A 167 14.40 3.14 13.04
N GLY A 168 13.41 3.73 12.36
CA GLY A 168 12.42 4.60 13.00
C GLY A 168 11.32 3.80 13.69
N LEU A 169 10.62 2.96 12.93
CA LEU A 169 9.43 2.25 13.42
C LEU A 169 9.74 1.23 14.53
N ASP A 170 10.83 0.46 14.39
CA ASP A 170 11.18 -0.58 15.36
C ASP A 170 11.78 -0.02 16.66
N HIS A 171 12.37 1.18 16.63
CA HIS A 171 13.03 1.77 17.81
C HIS A 171 12.20 2.86 18.51
N PHE A 172 11.44 3.66 17.77
CA PHE A 172 10.68 4.79 18.31
C PHE A 172 9.18 4.52 18.49
N GLY A 173 8.69 3.36 18.04
CA GLY A 173 7.26 3.08 18.02
C GLY A 173 6.52 3.90 16.95
N ARG A 174 5.23 3.60 16.77
CA ARG A 174 4.35 4.27 15.79
C ARG A 174 4.10 5.74 16.09
#